data_AF-A0A077M5M7-F1
#
_entry.id   AF-A0A077M5M7-F1
#
_cell.length_a   1.000
_cell.length_b   1.000
_cell.length_c   1.000
_cell.angle_alpha   90.00
_cell.angle_beta   90.00
_cell.angle_gamma   90.00
#
_symmetry.space_group_name_H-M   'P 1'
#
loop_
_entity.id
_entity.type
_entity.pdbx_description
1 polymer ?
#
loop_
_entity_poly.entity_id
_entity_poly.type
_entity_poly.pdbx_seq_one_letter_code
_entity_poly.pdbx_strand_id
1 'polypeptide(L)' 'MEATIDSGGRILLPKSLRDALGLTPGTTVDISAYGTGVQVTRGGRTAQLQRDSGGRLVAVSSTVVTDDDMFALIDAGRR' A
#
# COMPACT_ATOMS: atom_id res chain seq x y z
N MET A 1 -8.07 -20.73 3.59
CA MET A 1 -9.18 -20.21 2.76
C MET A 1 -8.76 -20.36 1.32
N GLU A 2 -9.64 -20.84 0.45
CA GLU A 2 -9.34 -21.17 -0.94
C GLU A 2 -10.24 -20.35 -1.87
N ALA A 3 -9.75 -20.03 -3.06
CA ALA A 3 -10.48 -19.35 -4.11
C ALA A 3 -10.02 -19.91 -5.47
N THR A 4 -10.93 -19.96 -6.43
CA THR A 4 -10.64 -20.41 -7.80
C THR A 4 -10.39 -19.21 -8.72
N ILE A 5 -9.58 -19.42 -9.75
CA ILE A 5 -9.40 -18.47 -10.84
C ILE A 5 -10.60 -18.58 -11.79
N ASP A 6 -11.22 -17.46 -12.15
CA ASP A 6 -12.32 -17.43 -13.11
C ASP A 6 -11.82 -17.58 -14.57
N SER A 7 -12.74 -17.68 -15.53
CA SER A 7 -12.40 -17.80 -16.96
C SER A 7 -11.63 -16.60 -17.52
N GLY A 8 -11.65 -15.46 -16.82
CA GLY A 8 -10.88 -14.26 -17.18
C GLY A 8 -9.51 -14.19 -16.53
N GLY A 9 -9.07 -15.23 -15.81
CA GLY A 9 -7.78 -15.24 -15.13
C GLY A 9 -7.74 -14.44 -13.83
N ARG A 10 -8.90 -14.10 -13.24
CA ARG A 10 -8.99 -13.28 -12.02
C ARG A 10 -9.24 -14.15 -10.80
N ILE A 11 -8.71 -13.72 -9.65
CA ILE A 11 -9.04 -14.29 -8.34
C ILE A 11 -9.98 -13.33 -7.62
N LEU A 12 -11.15 -13.82 -7.23
CA LEU A 12 -12.05 -13.05 -6.37
C LEU A 12 -11.59 -13.16 -4.93
N LEU A 13 -11.05 -12.07 -4.39
CA LEU A 13 -10.66 -12.01 -2.99
C LEU A 13 -11.89 -12.16 -2.08
N PRO A 14 -11.87 -13.10 -1.12
CA PRO A 14 -12.94 -13.27 -0.13
C PRO A 14 -13.24 -11.96 0.61
N LYS A 15 -14.53 -11.71 0.88
CA LYS A 15 -14.99 -10.44 1.48
C LYS A 15 -14.25 -10.10 2.78
N SER A 16 -14.08 -11.06 3.67
CA SER A 16 -13.39 -10.87 4.95
C SER A 16 -11.96 -10.35 4.76
N LEU A 17 -11.24 -10.85 3.77
CA LEU A 17 -9.87 -10.43 3.47
C LEU A 17 -9.84 -9.03 2.83
N ARG A 18 -10.78 -8.74 1.92
CA ARG A 18 -10.91 -7.39 1.33
C ARG A 18 -11.20 -6.34 2.40
N ASP A 19 -12.14 -6.63 3.29
CA ASP A 19 -12.55 -5.70 4.36
C ASP A 19 -11.39 -5.49 5.34
N ALA A 20 -10.70 -6.55 5.77
CA ALA A 20 -9.57 -6.47 6.70
C ALA A 20 -8.36 -5.68 6.15
N LEU A 21 -8.13 -5.75 4.83
CA LEU A 21 -7.03 -5.06 4.15
C LEU A 21 -7.45 -3.72 3.54
N GLY A 22 -8.72 -3.30 3.71
CA GLY A 22 -9.25 -2.06 3.15
C GLY A 22 -9.21 -2.00 1.62
N LEU A 23 -9.34 -3.15 0.95
CA LEU A 23 -9.35 -3.28 -0.51
C LEU A 23 -10.76 -3.02 -1.05
N THR A 24 -11.12 -1.74 -1.15
CA THR A 24 -12.42 -1.30 -1.68
C THR A 24 -12.42 -1.26 -3.21
N PRO A 25 -13.60 -1.31 -3.87
CA PRO A 25 -13.69 -1.11 -5.31
C PRO A 25 -12.96 0.16 -5.75
N GLY A 26 -12.16 0.07 -6.82
CA GLY A 26 -11.34 1.18 -7.33
C GLY A 26 -9.97 1.34 -6.67
N THR A 27 -9.65 0.57 -5.62
CA THR A 27 -8.31 0.58 -5.02
C THR A 27 -7.27 0.02 -6.00
N THR A 28 -6.24 0.80 -6.32
CA THR A 28 -5.04 0.30 -7.00
C THR A 28 -4.29 -0.66 -6.08
N VAL A 29 -3.77 -1.75 -6.63
CA VAL A 29 -2.95 -2.73 -5.90
C VAL A 29 -1.62 -2.95 -6.61
N ASP A 30 -0.57 -3.12 -5.83
CA ASP A 30 0.71 -3.60 -6.32
C ASP A 30 0.73 -5.13 -6.19
N ILE A 31 1.18 -5.80 -7.24
CA ILE A 31 1.20 -7.26 -7.33
C ILE A 31 2.63 -7.70 -7.62
N SER A 32 3.16 -8.60 -6.80
CA SER A 32 4.51 -9.15 -6.95
C SER A 32 4.56 -10.64 -6.65
N ALA A 33 5.60 -11.31 -7.16
CA ALA A 33 5.90 -12.68 -6.78
C ALA A 33 6.59 -12.71 -5.41
N TYR A 34 6.17 -13.61 -4.53
CA TYR A 34 6.80 -13.82 -3.22
C TYR A 34 6.88 -15.32 -2.92
N GLY A 35 8.09 -15.88 -3.00
CA GLY A 35 8.31 -17.33 -2.89
C GLY A 35 7.55 -18.08 -3.99
N THR A 36 6.71 -19.03 -3.59
CA THR A 36 5.83 -19.78 -4.50
C THR A 36 4.45 -19.15 -4.65
N GLY A 37 4.24 -17.93 -4.15
CA GLY A 37 2.94 -17.26 -4.11
C GLY A 37 2.93 -15.89 -4.77
N VAL A 38 1.75 -15.28 -4.74
CA VAL A 38 1.51 -13.89 -5.16
C VAL A 38 1.28 -13.04 -3.92
N GLN A 39 2.00 -11.93 -3.82
CA GLN A 39 1.75 -10.90 -2.82
C GLN A 39 0.94 -9.77 -3.46
N VAL A 40 -0.15 -9.39 -2.79
CA VAL A 40 -0.99 -8.26 -3.16
C VAL A 40 -0.95 -7.25 -2.03
N THR A 41 -0.51 -6.03 -2.33
CA THR A 41 -0.49 -4.92 -1.38
C THR A 41 -1.30 -3.76 -1.92
N ARG A 42 -1.87 -2.93 -1.03
CA ARG A 42 -2.53 -1.69 -1.46
C ARG A 42 -1.52 -0.83 -2.21
N GLY A 43 -1.83 -0.55 -3.47
CA GLY A 43 -1.05 0.31 -4.35
C GLY A 43 -1.30 1.78 -4.03
N GLY A 44 -0.58 2.65 -4.72
CA GLY A 44 -0.60 4.10 -4.42
C GLY A 44 0.23 4.46 -3.20
N ARG A 45 1.05 3.53 -2.68
CA ARG A 45 2.19 3.88 -1.82
C ARG A 45 3.23 4.55 -2.71
N THR A 46 3.10 5.86 -2.87
CA THR A 46 4.12 6.72 -3.43
C THR A 46 5.42 6.61 -2.64
N ALA A 47 5.33 6.35 -1.33
CA ALA A 47 6.47 6.21 -0.42
C ALA A 47 7.13 4.81 -0.48
N GLN A 48 8.37 4.76 -0.97
CA GLN A 48 9.27 3.60 -0.92
C GLN A 48 10.42 3.85 0.06
N LEU A 49 10.89 2.82 0.76
CA LEU A 49 12.12 2.94 1.56
C LEU A 49 13.33 2.80 0.65
N GLN A 50 14.20 3.80 0.65
CA GLN A 50 15.47 3.79 -0.06
C GLN A 50 16.60 4.13 0.91
N ARG A 51 17.84 3.75 0.57
CA ARG A 51 19.01 4.24 1.32
C ARG A 51 19.46 5.56 0.71
N ASP A 52 19.66 6.58 1.54
CA ASP A 52 20.31 7.81 1.09
C ASP A 52 21.81 7.59 0.83
N SER A 53 22.50 8.63 0.34
CA SER A 53 23.96 8.58 0.10
C SER A 53 24.79 8.27 1.35
N GLY A 54 24.23 8.46 2.55
CA GLY A 54 24.81 8.11 3.83
C GLY A 54 24.40 6.73 4.37
N GLY A 55 23.62 5.95 3.61
CA GLY A 55 23.17 4.61 3.98
C GLY A 55 21.95 4.55 4.91
N ARG A 56 21.38 5.69 5.30
CA ARG A 56 20.18 5.76 6.17
C ARG A 56 18.94 5.38 5.37
N LEU A 57 18.03 4.61 5.99
CA LEU A 57 16.74 4.33 5.38
C LEU A 57 15.85 5.58 5.44
N VAL A 58 15.43 6.06 4.27
CA VAL A 58 14.56 7.21 4.09
C VAL A 58 13.33 6.79 3.30
N ALA A 59 12.16 7.34 3.66
CA ALA A 59 10.95 7.17 2.87
C ALA A 59 10.95 8.20 1.73
N VAL A 60 10.99 7.73 0.49
CA VAL A 60 10.99 8.55 -0.72
C VAL A 60 9.63 8.43 -1.38
N SER A 61 8.95 9.55 -1.58
CA SER A 61 7.58 9.61 -2.09
C SER A 61 7.41 10.68 -3.16
N SER A 62 6.56 10.43 -4.15
CA SER A 62 6.05 11.46 -5.06
C SER A 62 4.83 12.21 -4.50
N THR A 63 4.34 11.85 -3.32
CA THR A 63 3.30 12.63 -2.63
C THR A 63 3.87 13.98 -2.24
N VAL A 64 3.24 15.03 -2.73
CA VAL A 64 3.51 16.40 -2.28
C VAL A 64 3.00 16.51 -0.85
N VAL A 65 3.90 16.89 0.07
CA VAL A 65 3.57 17.27 1.44
C VAL A 65 3.60 18.79 1.49
N THR A 66 2.47 19.40 1.83
CA THR A 66 2.31 20.86 1.90
C THR A 66 2.55 21.37 3.31
N ASP A 67 2.67 22.70 3.46
CA ASP A 67 2.77 23.33 4.78
C ASP A 67 1.53 23.05 5.64
N ASP A 68 0.34 23.03 5.04
CA ASP A 68 -0.92 22.70 5.73
C ASP A 68 -0.90 21.28 6.32
N ASP A 69 -0.38 20.30 5.55
CA ASP A 69 -0.21 18.92 6.03
C ASP A 69 0.73 18.86 7.24
N MET A 70 1.83 19.63 7.18
CA MET A 70 2.81 19.70 8.27
C MET A 70 2.24 20.35 9.53
N PHE A 71 1.50 21.44 9.38
CA PHE A 71 0.84 22.11 10.52
C PHE A 71 -0.18 21.18 11.18
N ALA A 72 -1.00 20.48 10.39
CA ALA A 72 -1.98 19.53 10.91
C ALA A 72 -1.31 18.39 11.72
N LEU A 73 -0.17 17.87 11.25
CA LEU A 73 0.58 16.82 11.94
C LEU A 73 1.19 17.30 13.26
N ILE A 74 1.79 18.50 13.28
CA ILE A 74 2.38 19.10 14.49
C ILE A 74 1.30 19.31 15.55
N ASP A 75 0.16 19.88 15.17
CA ASP A 75 -0.93 20.15 16.11
C ASP A 75 -1.57 18.87 16.64
N ALA A 76 -1.65 17.80 15.83
CA ALA A 76 -2.11 16.50 16.30
C ALA A 76 -1.20 15.91 17.39
N GLY A 77 0.11 16.15 17.32
CA GLY A 77 1.10 15.65 18.31
C GLY A 77 1.20 16.47 19.60
N ARG A 78 0.47 17.59 19.72
CA ARG A 78 0.44 18.45 20.92
C ARG A 78 -0.67 18.09 21.91
N ARG A 79 -1.43 17.02 21.65
CA ARG A 79 -2.46 16.47 22.55
C ARG A 79 -1.88 15.32 23.38
#